data_AF-A0A9P4A2M3-F1
#
_entry.id   AF-A0A9P4A2M3-F1
#
_cell.length_a   1.000
_cell.length_b   1.000
_cell.length_c   1.000
_cell.angle_alpha   90.00
_cell.angle_beta   90.00
_cell.angle_gamma   90.00
#
_symmetry.space_group_name_H-M   'P 1'
#
loop_
_entity.id
_entity.type
_entity.pdbx_description
1 polymer ?
#
loop_
_entity_poly.entity_id
_entity_poly.type
_entity_poly.pdbx_seq_one_letter_code
_entity_poly.pdbx_strand_id
1 'polypeptide(L)'
;MEKLNFELMIASPYDREKLVVEINYKNDIPVFIEQEKVFFEAIFYYGKLEVIMFPLDDFMTILQDAKFFLAGNENEYMKLYNTNKELFESTKKAYIEDCKLVAMASTNEEKTVKILRNGLFMASLSKGNGSLNIRFYYHGEDIRIPVEALQHLLCKARELLINE
;
A
#
# COMPACT_ATOMS: atom_id res chain seq x y z
N MET A 1 0.49 -24.19 10.58
CA MET A 1 0.65 -22.75 10.32
C MET A 1 -0.73 -22.21 10.06
N GLU A 2 -1.24 -21.37 10.96
CA GLU A 2 -2.45 -20.58 10.69
C GLU A 2 -2.17 -19.69 9.48
N LYS A 3 -3.09 -19.71 8.51
CA LYS A 3 -3.01 -18.86 7.32
C LYS A 3 -3.36 -17.43 7.75
N LEU A 4 -2.49 -16.47 7.45
CA LEU A 4 -2.80 -15.05 7.60
C LEU A 4 -4.03 -14.72 6.75
N ASN A 5 -5.12 -14.23 7.36
CA ASN A 5 -6.41 -14.03 6.69
C ASN A 5 -6.54 -12.63 6.04
N PHE A 6 -5.48 -12.15 5.37
CA PHE A 6 -5.52 -10.89 4.65
C PHE A 6 -4.73 -10.99 3.34
N GLU A 7 -5.31 -10.43 2.28
CA GLU A 7 -4.72 -10.42 0.93
C GLU A 7 -4.44 -8.97 0.52
N LEU A 8 -3.17 -8.67 0.24
CA LEU A 8 -2.77 -7.45 -0.46
C LEU A 8 -2.64 -7.79 -1.94
N MET A 9 -3.46 -7.16 -2.77
CA MET A 9 -3.42 -7.32 -4.21
C MET A 9 -2.92 -6.04 -4.85
N ILE A 10 -1.92 -6.14 -5.72
CA ILE A 10 -1.55 -5.05 -6.61
C ILE A 10 -2.09 -5.40 -8.00
N ALA A 11 -3.01 -4.57 -8.49
CA ALA A 11 -3.71 -4.78 -9.75
C ALA A 11 -3.27 -3.77 -10.81
N SER A 12 -3.17 -4.26 -12.06
CA SER A 12 -2.94 -3.44 -13.25
C SER A 12 -4.26 -3.12 -13.97
N PRO A 13 -4.40 -1.92 -14.53
CA PRO A 13 -5.55 -1.56 -15.34
C PRO A 13 -5.49 -2.03 -16.81
N TYR A 14 -4.31 -2.45 -17.29
CA TYR A 14 -4.12 -2.89 -18.67
C TYR A 14 -4.35 -4.41 -18.74
N ASP A 15 -5.53 -4.85 -19.21
CA ASP A 15 -5.92 -6.14 -19.85
C ASP A 15 -5.09 -7.39 -19.39
N ARG A 16 -5.58 -8.51 -18.82
CA ARG A 16 -6.75 -9.40 -18.99
C ARG A 16 -6.73 -10.38 -17.83
N GLU A 17 -7.86 -10.92 -17.36
CA GLU A 17 -8.11 -12.26 -16.74
C GLU A 17 -7.01 -13.00 -15.88
N LYS A 18 -5.82 -12.46 -15.63
CA LYS A 18 -4.58 -13.19 -15.34
C LYS A 18 -3.46 -12.43 -14.60
N LEU A 19 -3.48 -11.10 -14.45
CA LEU A 19 -2.39 -10.41 -13.73
C LEU A 19 -2.88 -9.58 -12.54
N VAL A 20 -2.96 -10.26 -11.41
CA VAL A 20 -2.82 -9.61 -10.11
C VAL A 20 -1.61 -10.23 -9.41
N VAL A 21 -0.75 -9.37 -8.87
CA VAL A 21 0.29 -9.80 -7.94
C VAL A 21 -0.32 -9.74 -6.56
N GLU A 22 -0.76 -10.88 -6.06
CA GLU A 22 -1.01 -11.06 -4.64
C GLU A 22 0.34 -11.08 -3.93
N ILE A 23 0.57 -10.11 -3.04
CA ILE A 23 1.69 -10.15 -2.12
C ILE A 23 1.28 -11.08 -0.98
N ASN A 24 1.22 -12.37 -1.30
CA ASN A 24 0.89 -13.44 -0.38
C ASN A 24 2.19 -14.22 -0.10
N TYR A 25 2.71 -14.18 1.13
CA TYR A 25 3.88 -14.97 1.49
C TYR A 25 3.58 -16.49 1.51
N LYS A 26 2.34 -16.92 1.20
CA LYS A 26 1.95 -18.30 0.89
C LYS A 26 0.44 -18.42 0.53
N ASN A 27 0.14 -18.80 -0.72
CA ASN A 27 -0.93 -19.73 -1.18
C ASN A 27 -1.94 -19.23 -2.23
N ASP A 28 -2.29 -20.17 -3.10
CA ASP A 28 -3.34 -20.21 -4.14
C ASP A 28 -4.76 -19.81 -3.67
N ILE A 29 -5.20 -18.58 -3.95
CA ILE A 29 -6.60 -18.11 -3.82
C ILE A 29 -6.94 -17.21 -5.04
N PRO A 30 -8.21 -17.09 -5.49
CA PRO A 30 -8.54 -16.56 -6.80
C PRO A 30 -8.62 -15.03 -6.83
N VAL A 31 -7.92 -14.51 -7.84
CA VAL A 31 -7.85 -13.11 -8.22
C VAL A 31 -9.17 -12.57 -8.76
N PHE A 32 -9.68 -11.49 -8.17
CA PHE A 32 -10.70 -10.62 -8.78
C PHE A 32 -10.06 -9.41 -9.45
N ILE A 33 -10.48 -9.12 -10.68
CA ILE A 33 -9.97 -8.03 -11.51
C ILE A 33 -11.09 -7.03 -11.76
N GLU A 34 -10.92 -5.81 -11.26
CA GLU A 34 -11.73 -4.66 -11.69
C GLU A 34 -10.89 -3.77 -12.61
N GLN A 35 -11.40 -3.50 -13.81
CA GLN A 35 -10.67 -2.86 -14.91
C GLN A 35 -11.26 -1.48 -15.26
N GLU A 36 -11.25 -0.54 -14.32
CA GLU A 36 -11.79 0.81 -14.56
C GLU A 36 -10.75 1.93 -14.60
N LYS A 37 -9.48 1.68 -14.25
CA LYS A 37 -8.50 2.74 -13.99
C LYS A 37 -7.36 2.73 -15.01
N VAL A 38 -6.39 3.65 -14.89
CA VAL A 38 -5.22 3.78 -15.81
C VAL A 38 -3.89 3.71 -15.03
N PHE A 39 -3.96 3.61 -13.70
CA PHE A 39 -2.85 3.50 -12.76
C PHE A 39 -2.92 2.19 -11.93
N PHE A 40 -1.80 1.80 -11.33
CA PHE A 40 -1.71 0.62 -10.47
C PHE A 40 -2.35 0.87 -9.10
N GLU A 41 -3.13 -0.08 -8.61
CA GLU A 41 -3.78 0.02 -7.30
C GLU A 41 -3.32 -1.07 -6.35
N ALA A 42 -3.04 -0.68 -5.11
CA ALA A 42 -3.00 -1.59 -3.97
C ALA A 42 -4.42 -1.73 -3.41
N ILE A 43 -4.91 -2.96 -3.33
CA ILE A 43 -6.21 -3.34 -2.79
C ILE A 43 -5.98 -4.13 -1.52
N PHE A 44 -6.58 -3.66 -0.43
CA PHE A 44 -6.52 -4.28 0.87
C PHE A 44 -7.86 -5.00 1.15
N TYR A 45 -7.86 -6.34 1.13
CA TYR A 45 -9.07 -7.15 1.25
C TYR A 45 -9.58 -7.34 2.67
N TYR A 46 -10.89 -7.55 2.77
CA TYR A 46 -11.59 -7.95 3.98
C TYR A 46 -11.27 -9.41 4.41
N GLY A 47 -10.80 -9.64 5.64
CA GLY A 47 -10.68 -10.99 6.25
C GLY A 47 -10.58 -10.98 7.79
N LYS A 48 -10.57 -12.16 8.44
CA LYS A 48 -10.60 -12.25 9.92
C LYS A 48 -9.27 -11.78 10.56
N LEU A 49 -9.35 -10.62 11.20
CA LEU A 49 -8.44 -9.95 12.13
C LEU A 49 -7.11 -10.65 12.45
N GLU A 50 -6.09 -10.37 11.63
CA GLU A 50 -4.69 -10.56 11.99
C GLU A 50 -3.90 -9.32 11.54
N VAL A 51 -3.13 -8.72 12.47
CA VAL A 51 -2.25 -7.59 12.16
C VAL A 51 -0.99 -8.15 11.53
N ILE A 52 -0.71 -7.78 10.28
CA ILE A 52 0.57 -8.14 9.65
C ILE A 52 1.55 -7.00 9.85
N MET A 53 2.71 -7.33 10.40
CA MET A 53 3.82 -6.40 10.59
C MET A 53 4.89 -6.71 9.56
N PHE A 54 5.23 -5.74 8.71
CA PHE A 54 6.31 -5.86 7.74
C PHE A 54 7.43 -4.87 8.04
N PRO A 55 8.70 -5.23 7.79
CA PRO A 55 9.77 -4.25 7.67
C PRO A 55 9.40 -3.25 6.57
N LEU A 56 9.46 -1.96 6.89
CA LEU A 56 8.96 -0.91 6.00
C LEU A 56 9.75 -0.85 4.67
N ASP A 57 11.07 -1.05 4.70
CA ASP A 57 11.92 -0.98 3.51
C ASP A 57 11.70 -2.16 2.56
N ASP A 58 11.53 -3.36 3.10
CA ASP A 58 11.17 -4.54 2.32
C ASP A 58 9.82 -4.32 1.64
N PHE A 59 8.85 -3.80 2.38
CA PHE A 59 7.52 -3.51 1.83
C PHE A 59 7.57 -2.47 0.70
N MET A 60 8.33 -1.39 0.87
CA MET A 60 8.51 -0.36 -0.17
C MET A 60 9.15 -0.92 -1.44
N THR A 61 10.09 -1.86 -1.29
CA THR A 61 10.73 -2.57 -2.41
C THR A 61 9.73 -3.46 -3.14
N ILE A 62 8.92 -4.22 -2.40
CA ILE A 62 7.85 -5.06 -2.97
C ILE A 62 6.86 -4.23 -3.79
N LEU A 63 6.41 -3.07 -3.27
CA LEU A 63 5.52 -2.16 -4.01
C LEU A 63 6.16 -1.68 -5.32
N GLN A 64 7.47 -1.43 -5.31
CA GLN A 64 8.20 -0.94 -6.48
C GLN A 64 8.34 -2.03 -7.54
N ASP A 65 8.76 -3.23 -7.13
CA ASP A 65 8.96 -4.37 -8.02
C ASP A 65 7.65 -4.83 -8.66
N ALA A 66 6.55 -4.83 -7.89
CA ALA A 66 5.24 -5.19 -8.39
C ALA A 66 4.77 -4.26 -9.52
N LYS A 67 4.96 -2.93 -9.40
CA LYS A 67 4.65 -1.98 -10.48
C LYS A 67 5.42 -2.30 -11.76
N PHE A 68 6.70 -2.58 -11.63
CA PHE A 68 7.56 -2.89 -12.78
C PHE A 68 7.20 -4.23 -13.41
N PHE A 69 6.93 -5.25 -12.60
CA PHE A 69 6.49 -6.56 -13.09
C PHE A 69 5.16 -6.45 -13.85
N LEU A 70 4.18 -5.74 -13.28
CA LEU A 70 2.87 -5.55 -13.89
C LEU A 70 2.93 -4.68 -15.16
N ALA A 71 3.85 -3.71 -15.23
CA ALA A 71 4.12 -2.91 -16.43
C ALA A 71 5.03 -3.63 -17.45
N GLY A 72 5.58 -4.79 -17.11
CA GLY A 72 6.57 -5.53 -17.89
C GLY A 72 8.03 -5.19 -17.56
N ASN A 73 8.35 -3.92 -17.28
CA ASN A 73 9.63 -3.48 -16.71
C ASN A 73 9.58 -1.99 -16.29
N GLU A 74 10.68 -1.49 -15.72
CA GLU A 74 10.83 -0.08 -15.34
C GLU A 74 10.67 0.89 -16.53
N ASN A 75 11.24 0.60 -17.70
CA ASN A 75 11.15 1.49 -18.86
C ASN A 75 9.72 1.62 -19.37
N GLU A 76 8.98 0.51 -19.44
CA GLU A 76 7.58 0.50 -19.85
C GLU A 76 6.69 1.22 -18.83
N TYR A 77 6.93 0.99 -17.54
CA TYR A 77 6.28 1.76 -16.47
C TYR A 77 6.55 3.27 -16.63
N MET A 78 7.79 3.67 -16.88
CA MET A 78 8.14 5.09 -17.02
C MET A 78 7.54 5.73 -18.27
N LYS A 79 7.48 5.01 -19.40
CA LYS A 79 6.76 5.47 -20.60
C LYS A 79 5.28 5.70 -20.30
N LEU A 80 4.66 4.75 -19.59
CA LEU A 80 3.26 4.82 -19.21
C LEU A 80 2.98 6.02 -18.31
N TYR A 81 3.77 6.15 -17.24
CA TYR A 81 3.66 7.24 -16.29
C TYR A 81 3.82 8.59 -16.99
N ASN A 82 4.82 8.73 -17.85
CA ASN A 82 5.07 9.98 -18.58
C ASN A 82 3.94 10.32 -19.58
N THR A 83 3.39 9.30 -20.25
CA THR A 83 2.26 9.49 -21.19
C THR A 83 1.00 9.97 -20.49
N ASN A 84 0.78 9.53 -19.24
CA ASN A 84 -0.43 9.82 -18.46
C ASN A 84 -0.15 10.71 -17.24
N LYS A 85 0.94 11.48 -17.27
CA LYS A 85 1.50 12.14 -16.08
C LYS A 85 0.48 13.01 -15.34
N GLU A 86 -0.30 13.81 -16.05
CA GLU A 86 -1.31 14.70 -15.43
C GLU A 86 -2.40 13.90 -14.70
N LEU A 87 -2.85 12.79 -15.29
CA LEU A 87 -3.85 11.91 -14.68
C LEU A 87 -3.26 11.21 -13.44
N PHE A 88 -2.04 10.69 -13.53
CA PHE A 88 -1.35 10.04 -12.42
C PHE A 88 -1.17 11.02 -11.25
N GLU A 89 -0.67 12.23 -11.52
CA GLU A 89 -0.40 13.21 -10.49
C GLU A 89 -1.68 13.78 -9.85
N SER A 90 -2.72 14.04 -10.65
CA SER A 90 -4.02 14.50 -10.13
C SER A 90 -4.71 13.43 -9.28
N THR A 91 -4.72 12.18 -9.74
CA THR A 91 -5.25 11.05 -8.99
C THR A 91 -4.47 10.86 -7.69
N LYS A 92 -3.14 10.77 -7.75
CA LYS A 92 -2.28 10.62 -6.57
C LYS A 92 -2.59 11.72 -5.55
N LYS A 93 -2.71 12.96 -5.99
CA LYS A 93 -3.03 14.10 -5.13
C LYS A 93 -4.39 13.94 -4.45
N ALA A 94 -5.44 13.59 -5.18
CA ALA A 94 -6.78 13.37 -4.61
C ALA A 94 -6.76 12.31 -3.50
N TYR A 95 -6.09 11.17 -3.72
CA TYR A 95 -5.97 10.13 -2.70
C TYR A 95 -5.16 10.56 -1.48
N ILE A 96 -4.11 11.37 -1.67
CA ILE A 96 -3.34 11.93 -0.55
C ILE A 96 -4.20 12.91 0.26
N GLU A 97 -5.03 13.72 -0.40
CA GLU A 97 -5.93 14.69 0.26
C GLU A 97 -7.02 14.00 1.09
N ASP A 98 -7.50 12.83 0.65
CA ASP A 98 -8.43 11.99 1.42
C ASP A 98 -7.75 11.31 2.63
N CYS A 99 -6.42 11.35 2.70
CA CYS A 99 -5.63 10.71 3.75
C CYS A 99 -5.17 11.69 4.83
N LYS A 100 -5.12 11.20 6.07
CA LYS A 100 -4.61 11.93 7.23
C LYS A 100 -3.53 11.12 7.93
N LEU A 101 -2.39 11.77 8.20
CA LEU A 101 -1.33 11.23 9.05
C LEU A 101 -1.50 11.74 10.49
N VAL A 102 -1.48 10.83 11.46
CA VAL A 102 -1.61 11.15 12.88
C VAL A 102 -0.43 10.56 13.63
N ALA A 103 0.49 11.42 14.05
CA ALA A 103 1.57 11.03 14.96
C ALA A 103 1.02 10.88 16.39
N MET A 104 1.34 9.77 17.03
CA MET A 104 0.98 9.50 18.42
C MET A 104 2.27 9.32 19.22
N ALA A 105 2.40 10.12 20.28
CA ALA A 105 3.39 9.87 21.32
C ALA A 105 2.95 8.65 22.13
N SER A 106 3.79 7.62 22.21
CA SER A 106 3.53 6.47 23.05
C SER A 106 4.05 6.71 24.45
N THR A 107 3.32 6.22 25.46
CA THR A 107 3.72 6.21 26.86
C THR A 107 4.89 5.26 27.14
N ASN A 108 5.25 4.39 26.18
CA ASN A 108 6.20 3.28 26.33
C ASN A 108 7.31 3.29 25.25
N GLU A 109 7.84 4.47 24.88
CA GLU A 109 8.97 4.66 23.92
C GLU A 109 8.72 4.32 22.43
N GLU A 110 7.64 3.62 22.06
CA GLU A 110 7.36 3.26 20.66
C GLU A 110 6.54 4.36 19.93
N LYS A 111 7.22 5.33 19.30
CA LYS A 111 6.54 6.33 18.45
C LYS A 111 5.80 5.64 17.31
N THR A 112 4.56 6.06 17.08
CA THR A 112 3.68 5.47 16.05
C THR A 112 3.06 6.58 15.20
N VAL A 113 2.98 6.38 13.88
CA VAL A 113 2.24 7.24 12.96
C VAL A 113 1.13 6.43 12.32
N LYS A 114 -0.11 6.89 12.44
CA LYS A 114 -1.28 6.25 11.83
C LYS A 114 -1.63 6.94 10.52
N ILE A 115 -2.00 6.14 9.53
CA ILE A 115 -2.52 6.58 8.22
C ILE A 115 -4.01 6.29 8.22
N LEU A 116 -4.81 7.34 8.07
CA LEU A 116 -6.25 7.23 7.94
C LEU A 116 -6.67 7.66 6.54
N ARG A 117 -7.70 7.04 5.98
CA ARG A 117 -8.40 7.52 4.78
C ARG A 117 -9.88 7.59 5.06
N ASN A 118 -10.51 8.73 4.82
CA ASN A 118 -11.93 8.94 5.14
C ASN A 118 -12.29 8.56 6.59
N GLY A 119 -11.38 8.80 7.54
CA GLY A 119 -11.55 8.46 8.95
C GLY A 119 -11.32 6.98 9.31
N LEU A 120 -11.05 6.10 8.35
CA LEU A 120 -10.74 4.69 8.56
C LEU A 120 -9.22 4.48 8.71
N PHE A 121 -8.79 3.75 9.74
CA PHE A 121 -7.38 3.47 10.05
C PHE A 121 -6.73 2.48 9.08
N MET A 122 -6.20 2.91 7.93
CA MET A 122 -5.60 1.98 6.96
C MET A 122 -4.37 1.23 7.49
N ALA A 123 -3.44 1.98 8.08
CA ALA A 123 -2.13 1.47 8.45
C ALA A 123 -1.52 2.26 9.61
N SER A 124 -0.51 1.69 10.25
CA SER A 124 0.35 2.42 11.18
C SER A 124 1.79 2.02 10.98
N LEU A 125 2.68 3.00 11.02
CA LEU A 125 4.10 2.76 11.10
C LEU A 125 4.54 2.91 12.55
N SER A 126 5.39 2.02 13.02
CA SER A 126 6.01 2.13 14.34
C SER A 126 7.52 1.91 14.26
N LYS A 127 8.24 2.51 15.22
CA LYS A 127 9.68 2.33 15.38
C LYS A 127 9.95 1.56 16.68
N GLY A 128 10.33 0.29 16.57
CA GLY A 128 10.64 -0.57 17.70
C GLY A 128 12.00 -1.26 17.53
N ASN A 129 12.83 -1.26 18.59
CA ASN A 129 14.15 -1.91 18.61
C ASN A 129 15.03 -1.61 17.38
N GLY A 130 15.02 -0.36 16.90
CA GLY A 130 15.82 0.07 15.73
C GLY A 130 15.23 -0.28 14.36
N SER A 131 14.11 -1.00 14.30
CA SER A 131 13.42 -1.36 13.06
C SER A 131 12.16 -0.51 12.84
N LEU A 132 11.91 -0.13 11.59
CA LEU A 132 10.66 0.49 11.16
C LEU A 132 9.72 -0.56 10.62
N ASN A 133 8.54 -0.63 11.21
CA ASN A 133 7.54 -1.61 10.86
C ASN A 133 6.28 -0.93 10.37
N ILE A 134 5.61 -1.53 9.40
CA ILE A 134 4.27 -1.16 8.97
C ILE A 134 3.28 -2.24 9.40
N ARG A 135 2.14 -1.79 9.94
CA ARG A 135 1.00 -2.62 10.29
C ARG A 135 -0.20 -2.16 9.47
N PHE A 136 -0.85 -3.08 8.78
CA PHE A 136 -2.13 -2.83 8.12
C PHE A 136 -3.27 -3.24 9.04
N TYR A 137 -4.36 -2.49 8.99
CA TYR A 137 -5.55 -2.82 9.73
C TYR A 137 -6.67 -3.23 8.79
N TYR A 138 -7.54 -4.04 9.35
CA TYR A 138 -8.70 -4.55 8.68
C TYR A 138 -9.86 -3.55 8.72
N HIS A 139 -10.65 -3.55 7.65
CA HIS A 139 -11.85 -2.73 7.49
C HIS A 139 -13.02 -3.55 6.97
N GLY A 140 -14.23 -3.06 7.23
CA GLY A 140 -15.46 -3.64 6.69
C GLY A 140 -15.64 -3.47 5.19
N GLU A 141 -14.74 -2.74 4.53
CA GLU A 141 -14.75 -2.41 3.11
C GLU A 141 -13.33 -2.50 2.56
N ASP A 142 -13.19 -2.87 1.29
CA ASP A 142 -11.90 -2.90 0.62
C ASP A 142 -11.33 -1.48 0.52
N ILE A 143 -10.08 -1.31 0.95
CA ILE A 143 -9.38 -0.06 0.69
C ILE A 143 -8.59 -0.21 -0.59
N ARG A 144 -8.86 0.68 -1.54
CA ARG A 144 -8.11 0.78 -2.80
C ARG A 144 -7.36 2.08 -2.83
N ILE A 145 -6.06 2.05 -3.14
CA ILE A 145 -5.22 3.26 -3.20
C ILE A 145 -4.20 3.11 -4.33
N PRO A 146 -3.91 4.17 -5.12
CA PRO A 146 -2.81 4.16 -6.07
C PRO A 146 -1.50 3.81 -5.38
N VAL A 147 -0.69 2.95 -5.98
CA VAL A 147 0.59 2.51 -5.37
C VAL A 147 1.50 3.70 -5.10
N GLU A 148 1.53 4.69 -5.99
CA GLU A 148 2.34 5.91 -5.85
C GLU A 148 1.85 6.78 -4.68
N ALA A 149 0.53 6.82 -4.43
CA ALA A 149 -0.04 7.53 -3.29
C ALA A 149 0.31 6.83 -1.98
N LEU A 150 0.21 5.50 -1.94
CA LEU A 150 0.61 4.70 -0.78
C LEU A 150 2.10 4.90 -0.46
N GLN A 151 2.99 4.73 -1.45
CA GLN A 151 4.43 4.96 -1.27
C GLN A 151 4.72 6.36 -0.73
N HIS A 152 4.05 7.40 -1.25
CA HIS A 152 4.19 8.76 -0.74
C HIS A 152 3.78 8.87 0.73
N LEU A 153 2.62 8.33 1.11
CA LEU A 153 2.13 8.35 2.49
C LEU A 153 3.08 7.61 3.44
N LEU A 154 3.67 6.50 3.00
CA LEU A 154 4.66 5.74 3.78
C LEU A 154 5.96 6.53 3.99
N CYS A 155 6.46 7.23 2.96
CA CYS A 155 7.59 8.13 3.10
C CYS A 155 7.30 9.26 4.08
N LYS A 156 6.11 9.89 4.00
CA LYS A 156 5.72 10.96 4.92
C LYS A 156 5.52 10.47 6.35
N ALA A 157 4.92 9.30 6.54
CA ALA A 157 4.78 8.71 7.86
C ALA A 157 6.15 8.33 8.45
N ARG A 158 7.09 7.86 7.63
CA ARG A 158 8.49 7.63 8.02
C ARG A 158 9.19 8.91 8.46
N GLU A 159 9.07 10.00 7.70
CA GLU A 159 9.63 11.31 8.07
C GLU A 159 9.12 11.75 9.45
N LEU A 160 7.82 11.62 9.70
CA LEU A 160 7.20 11.95 10.99
C LEU A 160 7.67 11.04 12.14
N LEU A 161 8.09 9.80 11.86
CA LEU A 161 8.64 8.89 12.85
C LEU A 161 10.10 9.17 13.20
N ILE A 162 10.92 9.54 12.21
CA ILE A 162 12.37 9.70 12.35
C ILE A 162 12.74 11.11 12.78
N ASN A 163 12.07 12.14 12.25
CA ASN A 163 12.38 13.53 12.56
C ASN A 163 11.77 13.92 13.91
N GLU A 164 12.60 13.80 14.95
CA GLU A 164 12.67 14.65 16.14
C GLU A 164 14.14 14.98 16.41
#